data_AF-A0A3E1NPV8-F1
#
_entry.id   AF-A0A3E1NPV8-F1
#
_cell.length_a   1.000
_cell.length_b   1.000
_cell.length_c   1.000
_cell.angle_alpha   90.00
_cell.angle_beta   90.00
_cell.angle_gamma   90.00
#
_symmetry.space_group_name_H-M   'P 1'
#
loop_
_entity.id
_entity.type
_entity.pdbx_description
1 polymer ?
#
loop_
_entity_poly.entity_id
_entity_poly.type
_entity_poly.pdbx_seq_one_letter_code
_entity_poly.pdbx_strand_id
1 'polypeptide(L)'
;MVLAEELKNYTKSAHAALEGRMIPAIKSIRTGGDYTRLLRLFYGYYAALETKIAPQVCDKLPDFEARRKAQSILSDMAAIDGGSVAATTLCNTLPDITSYPQALGAMYVLEGSTLGGQIISNMIRQRLQEAGGALSFFEGYGEQTAAMWQRFKLLLEDDFSETEKAALLYAANDTFVSFQKWIAAHDAR
;
A
#
# COMPACT_ATOMS: atom_id res chain seq x y z
N MET A 1 -5.27 -11.99 -22.46
CA MET A 1 -5.18 -10.55 -22.12
C MET A 1 -4.01 -10.41 -21.14
N VAL A 2 -3.31 -9.28 -21.09
CA VAL A 2 -2.14 -9.15 -20.20
C VAL A 2 -2.65 -9.14 -18.76
N LEU A 3 -2.12 -10.00 -17.87
CA LEU A 3 -2.63 -10.21 -16.51
C LEU A 3 -2.76 -8.91 -15.70
N ALA A 4 -1.86 -7.94 -15.91
CA ALA A 4 -1.94 -6.61 -15.30
C ALA A 4 -3.22 -5.83 -15.67
N GLU A 5 -3.72 -5.95 -16.90
CA GLU A 5 -4.98 -5.33 -17.32
C GLU A 5 -6.20 -6.08 -16.77
N GLU A 6 -6.09 -7.41 -16.62
CA GLU A 6 -7.12 -8.21 -15.94
C GLU A 6 -7.27 -7.78 -14.48
N LEU A 7 -6.14 -7.64 -13.76
CA LEU A 7 -6.09 -7.15 -12.40
C LEU A 7 -6.74 -5.77 -12.26
N LYS A 8 -6.33 -4.82 -13.10
CA LYS A 8 -6.89 -3.46 -13.11
C LYS A 8 -8.40 -3.47 -13.26
N ASN A 9 -8.94 -4.28 -14.16
CA ASN A 9 -10.37 -4.38 -14.39
C ASN A 9 -11.09 -5.10 -13.24
N TYR A 10 -10.50 -6.19 -12.74
CA TYR A 10 -11.05 -6.99 -11.64
C TYR A 10 -11.10 -6.21 -10.33
N THR A 11 -10.08 -5.41 -10.01
CA THR A 11 -10.00 -4.64 -8.77
C THR A 11 -10.63 -3.24 -8.87
N LYS A 12 -11.18 -2.85 -10.03
CA LYS A 12 -11.65 -1.47 -10.30
C LYS A 12 -12.63 -0.96 -9.25
N SER A 13 -13.63 -1.75 -8.90
CA SER A 13 -14.66 -1.37 -7.92
C SER A 13 -14.08 -1.23 -6.51
N ALA A 14 -13.23 -2.17 -6.08
CA ALA A 14 -12.61 -2.14 -4.76
C ALA A 14 -11.61 -0.98 -4.63
N HIS A 15 -10.84 -0.70 -5.68
CA HIS A 15 -9.97 0.48 -5.77
C HIS A 15 -10.76 1.78 -5.60
N ALA A 16 -11.83 1.98 -6.38
CA ALA A 16 -12.66 3.18 -6.29
C ALA A 16 -13.31 3.33 -4.89
N ALA A 17 -13.73 2.23 -4.27
CA ALA A 17 -14.32 2.23 -2.94
C ALA A 17 -13.30 2.57 -1.83
N LEU A 18 -12.03 2.17 -1.98
CA LEU A 18 -10.94 2.57 -1.10
C LEU A 18 -10.61 4.06 -1.30
N GLU A 19 -10.45 4.50 -2.55
CA GLU A 19 -10.15 5.90 -2.90
C GLU A 19 -11.23 6.86 -2.37
N GLY A 20 -12.51 6.47 -2.49
CA GLY A 20 -13.64 7.23 -1.96
C GLY A 20 -13.64 7.43 -0.45
N ARG A 21 -12.89 6.61 0.30
CA ARG A 21 -12.61 6.83 1.74
C ARG A 21 -11.29 7.56 1.93
N MET A 22 -10.29 7.24 1.11
CA MET A 22 -8.94 7.74 1.36
C MET A 22 -8.80 9.24 1.09
N ILE A 23 -9.35 9.70 -0.03
CA ILE A 23 -9.25 11.09 -0.45
C ILE A 23 -9.90 12.05 0.57
N PRO A 24 -11.11 11.77 1.11
CA PRO A 24 -11.67 12.59 2.20
C PRO A 24 -10.78 12.67 3.45
N ALA A 25 -10.21 11.56 3.91
CA ALA A 25 -9.35 11.55 5.10
C ALA A 25 -8.02 12.30 4.87
N ILE A 26 -7.44 12.25 3.67
CA ILE A 26 -6.30 13.12 3.33
C ILE A 26 -6.72 14.59 3.30
N LYS A 27 -7.90 14.90 2.73
CA LYS A 27 -8.41 16.26 2.65
C LYS A 27 -8.78 16.84 4.02
N SER A 28 -8.97 16.04 5.06
CA SER A 28 -9.28 16.48 6.43
C SER A 28 -8.04 16.79 7.28
N ILE A 29 -6.82 16.45 6.83
CA ILE A 29 -5.57 16.76 7.55
C ILE A 29 -5.43 18.28 7.76
N ARG A 30 -5.27 18.71 9.02
CA ARG A 30 -4.99 20.10 9.41
C ARG A 30 -3.75 20.25 10.28
N THR A 31 -3.34 19.17 10.95
CA THR A 31 -2.23 19.17 11.91
C THR A 31 -1.28 17.99 11.67
N GLY A 32 -0.05 18.07 12.19
CA GLY A 32 0.87 16.93 12.22
C GLY A 32 0.28 15.71 12.95
N GLY A 33 -0.56 15.93 13.97
CA GLY A 33 -1.29 14.86 14.64
C GLY A 33 -2.30 14.13 13.74
N ASP A 34 -3.03 14.86 12.88
CA ASP A 34 -3.95 14.24 11.91
C ASP A 34 -3.18 13.41 10.88
N TYR A 35 -2.05 13.94 10.42
CA TYR A 35 -1.21 13.25 9.47
C TYR A 35 -0.57 12.00 10.07
N THR A 36 -0.09 12.08 11.32
CA THR A 36 0.42 10.92 12.05
C THR A 36 -0.65 9.85 12.22
N ARG A 37 -1.91 10.23 12.53
CA ARG A 37 -3.02 9.25 12.60
C ARG A 37 -3.22 8.56 11.26
N LEU A 38 -3.16 9.28 10.15
CA LEU A 38 -3.19 8.70 8.82
C LEU A 38 -2.03 7.71 8.61
N LEU A 39 -0.79 8.11 8.89
CA LEU A 39 0.38 7.24 8.75
C LEU A 39 0.27 5.98 9.61
N ARG A 40 -0.28 6.05 10.83
CA ARG A 40 -0.53 4.88 11.67
C ARG A 40 -1.51 3.89 11.04
N LEU A 41 -2.56 4.37 10.34
CA LEU A 41 -3.47 3.51 9.59
C LEU A 41 -2.72 2.76 8.48
N PHE A 42 -1.88 3.48 7.72
CA PHE A 42 -1.07 2.87 6.67
C PHE A 42 -0.07 1.86 7.26
N TYR A 43 0.68 2.24 8.29
CA TYR A 43 1.66 1.35 8.92
C TYR A 43 1.03 0.07 9.44
N GLY A 44 -0.08 0.18 10.19
CA GLY A 44 -0.77 -0.96 10.77
C GLY A 44 -1.19 -2.00 9.74
N TYR A 45 -1.58 -1.56 8.54
CA TYR A 45 -1.94 -2.44 7.44
C TYR A 45 -0.71 -2.95 6.66
N TYR A 46 0.16 -2.04 6.22
CA TYR A 46 1.31 -2.36 5.39
C TYR A 46 2.31 -3.27 6.11
N ALA A 47 2.68 -2.98 7.36
CA ALA A 47 3.63 -3.80 8.09
C ALA A 47 3.13 -5.24 8.29
N ALA A 48 1.83 -5.39 8.58
CA ALA A 48 1.22 -6.69 8.79
C ALA A 48 1.09 -7.48 7.47
N LEU A 49 0.72 -6.81 6.37
CA LEU A 49 0.63 -7.43 5.05
C LEU A 49 2.02 -7.80 4.48
N GLU A 50 3.01 -6.92 4.59
CA GLU A 50 4.39 -7.20 4.18
C GLU A 50 4.96 -8.42 4.91
N THR A 51 4.65 -8.58 6.20
CA THR A 51 5.05 -9.76 6.99
C THR A 51 4.44 -11.05 6.44
N LYS A 52 3.19 -11.02 5.96
CA LYS A 52 2.56 -12.17 5.29
C LYS A 52 3.13 -12.44 3.89
N ILE A 53 3.51 -11.40 3.16
CA ILE A 53 4.06 -11.50 1.80
C ILE A 53 5.48 -12.08 1.83
N ALA A 54 6.32 -11.65 2.78
CA ALA A 54 7.76 -11.92 2.78
C ALA A 54 8.12 -13.40 2.57
N PRO A 55 7.53 -14.39 3.28
CA PRO A 55 7.87 -15.80 3.11
C PRO A 55 7.56 -16.36 1.71
N GLN A 56 6.67 -15.71 0.95
CA GLN A 56 6.26 -16.18 -0.37
C GLN A 56 7.14 -15.63 -1.51
N VAL A 57 7.89 -14.54 -1.25
CA VAL A 57 8.61 -13.80 -2.30
C VAL A 57 10.10 -13.63 -2.04
N CYS A 58 10.59 -13.82 -0.81
CA CYS A 58 11.99 -13.54 -0.46
C CYS A 58 13.01 -14.26 -1.35
N ASP A 59 12.71 -15.49 -1.75
CA ASP A 59 13.60 -16.31 -2.60
C ASP A 59 13.44 -16.03 -4.10
N LYS A 60 12.37 -15.32 -4.49
CA LYS A 60 11.97 -15.10 -5.90
C LYS A 60 12.15 -13.64 -6.33
N LEU A 61 12.16 -12.71 -5.38
CA LEU A 61 12.20 -11.28 -5.61
C LEU A 61 13.33 -10.64 -4.78
N PRO A 62 14.56 -10.60 -5.30
CA PRO A 62 15.72 -10.10 -4.57
C PRO A 62 15.61 -8.64 -4.11
N ASP A 63 14.80 -7.83 -4.80
CA ASP A 63 14.57 -6.43 -4.46
C ASP A 63 13.35 -6.22 -3.52
N PHE A 64 12.79 -7.29 -2.94
CA PHE A 64 11.62 -7.21 -2.07
C PHE A 64 11.81 -6.24 -0.89
N GLU A 65 12.96 -6.26 -0.21
CA GLU A 65 13.23 -5.32 0.89
C GLU A 65 13.18 -3.86 0.44
N ALA A 66 13.59 -3.55 -0.79
CA ALA A 66 13.50 -2.19 -1.33
C ALA A 66 12.06 -1.78 -1.68
N ARG A 67 11.15 -2.75 -1.83
CA ARG A 67 9.72 -2.52 -2.12
C ARG A 67 8.88 -2.27 -0.88
N ARG A 68 9.37 -2.66 0.29
CA ARG A 68 8.68 -2.46 1.57
C ARG A 68 8.50 -0.98 1.88
N LYS A 69 7.32 -0.62 2.37
CA LYS A 69 6.89 0.74 2.67
C LYS A 69 6.64 0.97 4.15
N ALA A 70 6.52 -0.09 4.95
CA ALA A 70 6.39 0.05 6.40
C ALA A 70 7.48 0.93 7.02
N GLN A 71 8.73 0.81 6.55
CA GLN A 71 9.84 1.59 7.07
C GLN A 71 9.77 3.08 6.69
N SER A 72 9.33 3.43 5.47
CA SER A 72 9.17 4.84 5.10
C SER A 72 8.04 5.50 5.88
N ILE A 73 6.97 4.77 6.17
CA ILE A 73 5.89 5.26 7.04
C ILE A 73 6.41 5.56 8.46
N LEU A 74 7.27 4.70 9.01
CA LEU A 74 7.90 4.95 10.32
C LEU A 74 8.79 6.20 10.29
N SER A 75 9.59 6.37 9.24
CA SER A 75 10.45 7.54 9.07
C SER A 75 9.64 8.83 8.97
N ASP A 76 8.53 8.81 8.21
CA ASP A 76 7.63 9.96 8.08
C ASP A 76 6.96 10.31 9.42
N MET A 77 6.51 9.32 10.19
CA MET A 77 5.97 9.57 11.54
C MET A 77 7.03 10.20 12.46
N ALA A 78 8.26 9.66 12.44
CA ALA A 78 9.36 10.19 13.24
C ALA A 78 9.70 11.64 12.91
N ALA A 79 9.62 12.01 11.64
CA ALA A 79 9.86 13.38 11.19
C ALA A 79 8.76 14.38 11.63
N ILE A 80 7.55 13.91 11.95
CA ILE A 80 6.42 14.76 12.37
C ILE A 80 6.33 14.89 13.88
N ASP A 81 6.35 13.78 14.62
CA ASP A 81 6.03 13.78 16.07
C ASP A 81 7.12 13.16 16.96
N GLY A 82 8.28 12.80 16.39
CA GLY A 82 9.37 12.15 17.12
C GLY A 82 9.25 10.62 17.22
N GLY A 83 8.21 9.99 16.66
CA GLY A 83 8.29 8.60 16.20
C GLY A 83 7.92 7.52 17.22
N SER A 84 6.85 7.69 17.98
CA SER A 84 6.39 6.60 18.86
C SER A 84 5.63 5.50 18.09
N VAL A 85 6.35 4.42 17.75
CA VAL A 85 5.78 3.20 17.14
C VAL A 85 4.95 2.39 18.14
N ALA A 86 5.24 2.53 19.45
CA ALA A 86 4.68 1.72 20.52
C ALA A 86 3.15 1.76 20.63
N ALA A 87 2.51 2.76 20.01
CA ALA A 87 1.05 2.93 20.03
C ALA A 87 0.33 2.44 18.76
N THR A 88 1.01 1.75 17.82
CA THR A 88 0.38 1.40 16.53
C THR A 88 -0.13 -0.04 16.49
N THR A 89 -1.45 -0.17 16.34
CA THR A 89 -2.13 -1.45 16.17
C THR A 89 -1.89 -2.01 14.77
N LEU A 90 -1.50 -3.28 14.69
CA LEU A 90 -1.39 -4.00 13.41
C LEU A 90 -2.74 -4.59 12.99
N CYS A 91 -2.99 -4.59 11.67
CA CYS A 91 -4.18 -5.19 11.10
C CYS A 91 -4.13 -6.71 11.24
N ASN A 92 -5.19 -7.30 11.79
CA ASN A 92 -5.36 -8.75 11.93
C ASN A 92 -6.29 -9.36 10.87
N THR A 93 -7.00 -8.52 10.11
CA THR A 93 -7.95 -8.92 9.08
C THR A 93 -7.33 -8.60 7.73
N LEU A 94 -6.45 -9.49 7.28
CA LEU A 94 -5.67 -9.38 6.04
C LEU A 94 -6.08 -10.48 5.08
N PRO A 95 -5.78 -10.34 3.77
CA PRO A 95 -5.95 -11.43 2.82
C PRO A 95 -5.16 -12.67 3.23
N ASP A 96 -5.62 -13.82 2.74
CA ASP A 96 -4.87 -15.06 2.84
C ASP A 96 -3.74 -15.07 1.81
N ILE A 97 -2.51 -15.06 2.32
CA ILE A 97 -1.27 -15.08 1.54
C ILE A 97 -0.50 -16.32 1.96
N THR A 98 -0.73 -17.42 1.26
CA THR A 98 -0.10 -18.73 1.51
C THR A 98 0.65 -19.26 0.29
N SER A 99 0.74 -18.46 -0.78
CA SER A 99 1.41 -18.81 -2.03
C SER A 99 1.97 -17.58 -2.74
N TYR A 100 2.91 -17.82 -3.66
CA TYR A 100 3.52 -16.78 -4.50
C TYR A 100 2.50 -15.98 -5.35
N PRO A 101 1.52 -16.60 -6.04
CA PRO A 101 0.53 -15.84 -6.81
C PRO A 101 -0.33 -14.92 -5.93
N GLN A 102 -0.75 -15.37 -4.74
CA GLN A 102 -1.49 -14.52 -3.81
C GLN A 102 -0.63 -13.34 -3.33
N ALA A 103 0.65 -13.58 -3.04
CA ALA A 103 1.58 -12.54 -2.66
C ALA A 103 1.77 -11.50 -3.77
N LEU A 104 1.91 -11.92 -5.04
CA LEU A 104 1.94 -11.00 -6.19
C LEU A 104 0.65 -10.20 -6.32
N GLY A 105 -0.52 -10.80 -6.04
CA GLY A 105 -1.80 -10.11 -6.03
C GLY A 105 -1.83 -8.97 -5.00
N ALA A 106 -1.37 -9.22 -3.78
CA ALA A 106 -1.25 -8.18 -2.76
C ALA A 106 -0.19 -7.13 -3.12
N MET A 107 0.97 -7.55 -3.63
CA MET A 107 2.02 -6.64 -4.08
C MET A 107 1.55 -5.76 -5.25
N TYR A 108 0.71 -6.25 -6.15
CA TYR A 108 0.13 -5.43 -7.23
C TYR A 108 -0.60 -4.20 -6.68
N VAL A 109 -1.33 -4.36 -5.57
CA VAL A 109 -2.01 -3.25 -4.90
C VAL A 109 -1.01 -2.28 -4.28
N LEU A 110 -0.02 -2.79 -3.54
CA LEU A 110 0.99 -1.95 -2.88
C LEU A 110 1.85 -1.19 -3.89
N GLU A 111 2.35 -1.87 -4.90
CA GLU A 111 3.17 -1.28 -5.97
C GLU A 111 2.35 -0.29 -6.81
N GLY A 112 1.12 -0.64 -7.17
CA GLY A 112 0.22 0.22 -7.93
C GLY A 112 -0.14 1.50 -7.18
N SER A 113 -0.26 1.44 -5.84
CA SER A 113 -0.58 2.61 -5.01
C SER A 113 0.49 3.71 -5.06
N THR A 114 1.73 3.37 -5.41
CA THR A 114 2.83 4.34 -5.51
C THR A 114 2.67 5.30 -6.70
N LEU A 115 1.91 4.92 -7.74
CA LEU A 115 1.74 5.72 -8.96
C LEU A 115 0.96 7.02 -8.72
N GLY A 116 -0.01 7.00 -7.79
CA GLY A 116 -0.78 8.18 -7.39
C GLY A 116 -0.06 9.06 -6.35
N GLY A 117 1.10 8.61 -5.88
CA GLY A 117 1.78 9.16 -4.72
C GLY A 117 2.13 10.65 -4.81
N GLN A 118 2.51 11.12 -6.01
CA GLN A 118 2.84 12.54 -6.23
C GLN A 118 1.63 13.46 -6.03
N ILE A 119 0.44 13.01 -6.43
CA ILE A 119 -0.80 13.77 -6.25
C ILE A 119 -1.11 13.88 -4.75
N ILE A 120 -1.03 12.76 -4.03
CA ILE A 120 -1.29 12.71 -2.59
C ILE A 120 -0.29 13.56 -1.81
N SER A 121 1.01 13.44 -2.14
CA SER A 121 2.07 14.24 -1.53
C SER A 121 1.83 15.74 -1.71
N ASN A 122 1.45 16.16 -2.93
CA ASN A 122 1.09 17.56 -3.19
C ASN A 122 -0.14 18.02 -2.40
N MET A 123 -1.18 17.17 -2.28
CA MET A 123 -2.37 17.49 -1.48
C MET A 123 -2.03 17.71 0.01
N ILE A 124 -1.11 16.90 0.55
CA ILE A 124 -0.64 17.00 1.94
C ILE A 124 0.22 18.25 2.12
N ARG A 125 1.22 18.50 1.26
CA ARG A 125 2.07 19.72 1.34
C ARG A 125 1.26 21.01 1.32
N GLN A 126 0.21 21.07 0.52
CA GLN A 126 -0.67 22.25 0.45
C GLN A 126 -1.46 22.49 1.74
N ARG A 127 -1.63 21.47 2.59
CA ARG A 127 -2.41 21.54 3.83
C ARG A 127 -1.53 21.62 5.07
N LEU A 128 -0.37 20.99 5.04
CA LEU A 128 0.52 20.83 6.17
C LEU A 128 1.96 21.12 5.73
N GLN A 129 2.44 22.33 5.98
CA GLN A 129 3.81 22.73 5.64
C GLN A 129 4.85 21.88 6.39
N GLU A 130 4.54 21.48 7.63
CA GLU A 130 5.36 20.61 8.48
C GLU A 130 5.63 19.24 7.84
N ALA A 131 4.81 18.80 6.87
CA ALA A 131 5.02 17.54 6.15
C ALA A 131 6.15 17.60 5.11
N GLY A 132 6.76 18.76 4.86
CA GLY A 132 7.72 18.96 3.77
C GLY A 132 8.89 17.94 3.74
N GLY A 133 9.28 17.37 4.89
CA GLY A 133 10.30 16.33 4.99
C GLY A 133 9.79 14.93 5.36
N ALA A 134 8.48 14.74 5.47
CA ALA A 134 7.83 13.55 6.02
C ALA A 134 6.86 12.91 5.02
N LEU A 135 7.23 12.84 3.74
CA LEU A 135 6.38 12.35 2.66
C LEU A 135 6.97 11.15 1.92
N SER A 136 8.05 10.56 2.44
CA SER A 136 8.79 9.50 1.76
C SER A 136 7.92 8.27 1.42
N PHE A 137 6.90 8.00 2.22
CA PHE A 137 5.91 6.97 1.93
C PHE A 137 5.08 7.29 0.67
N PHE A 138 4.48 8.48 0.61
CA PHE A 138 3.65 8.87 -0.52
C PHE A 138 4.47 9.26 -1.75
N GLU A 139 5.75 9.59 -1.62
CA GLU A 139 6.66 9.80 -2.75
C GLU A 139 7.10 8.48 -3.41
N GLY A 140 6.75 7.33 -2.80
CA GLY A 140 6.90 6.01 -3.41
C GLY A 140 8.36 5.61 -3.58
N TYR A 141 8.87 5.72 -4.81
CA TYR A 141 10.28 5.47 -5.16
C TYR A 141 10.93 6.72 -5.79
N GLY A 142 10.31 7.91 -5.61
CA GLY A 142 10.71 9.15 -6.27
C GLY A 142 10.68 8.99 -7.80
N GLU A 143 11.75 9.43 -8.46
CA GLU A 143 11.89 9.35 -9.93
C GLU A 143 11.88 7.90 -10.46
N GLN A 144 12.19 6.91 -9.61
CA GLN A 144 12.20 5.50 -10.00
C GLN A 144 10.82 4.84 -9.97
N THR A 145 9.77 5.54 -9.55
CA THR A 145 8.43 4.96 -9.35
C THR A 145 7.90 4.27 -10.61
N ALA A 146 8.01 4.94 -11.76
CA ALA A 146 7.57 4.35 -13.02
C ALA A 146 8.39 3.09 -13.38
N ALA A 147 9.71 3.12 -13.18
CA ALA A 147 10.59 1.99 -13.47
C ALA A 147 10.34 0.80 -12.53
N MET A 148 10.15 1.04 -11.24
CA MET A 148 9.78 0.02 -10.25
C MET A 148 8.47 -0.67 -10.59
N TRP A 149 7.47 0.11 -11.03
CA TRP A 149 6.20 -0.41 -11.51
C TRP A 149 6.34 -1.26 -12.77
N GLN A 150 7.11 -0.81 -13.78
CA GLN A 150 7.35 -1.63 -14.96
C GLN A 150 8.05 -2.94 -14.62
N ARG A 151 9.09 -2.90 -13.75
CA ARG A 151 9.78 -4.10 -13.27
C ARG A 151 8.84 -5.06 -12.56
N PHE A 152 7.95 -4.53 -11.72
CA PHE A 152 6.96 -5.36 -11.04
C PHE A 152 6.01 -6.05 -12.04
N LYS A 153 5.52 -5.33 -13.05
CA LYS A 153 4.61 -5.91 -14.05
C LYS A 153 5.23 -7.06 -14.84
N LEU A 154 6.55 -7.10 -15.02
CA LEU A 154 7.23 -8.23 -15.66
C LEU A 154 7.04 -9.54 -14.86
N LEU A 155 6.90 -9.47 -13.53
CA LEU A 155 6.60 -10.64 -12.70
C LEU A 155 5.20 -11.22 -12.97
N LEU A 156 4.29 -10.41 -13.53
CA LEU A 156 2.93 -10.83 -13.90
C LEU A 156 2.87 -11.45 -15.30
N GLU A 157 4.00 -11.49 -16.01
CA GLU A 157 4.12 -12.13 -17.33
C GLU A 157 4.60 -13.60 -17.23
N ASP A 158 4.87 -14.08 -16.00
CA ASP A 158 5.17 -15.49 -15.72
C ASP A 158 4.02 -16.42 -16.14
N ASP A 159 4.35 -17.69 -16.37
CA ASP A 159 3.39 -18.72 -16.79
C ASP A 159 2.58 -19.25 -15.59
N PHE A 160 1.52 -18.52 -15.24
CA PHE A 160 0.55 -18.93 -14.23
C PHE A 160 -0.55 -19.81 -14.82
N SER A 161 -0.87 -20.90 -14.14
CA SER A 161 -2.10 -21.66 -14.40
C SER A 161 -3.34 -20.81 -14.14
N GLU A 162 -4.49 -21.20 -14.71
CA GLU A 162 -5.76 -20.49 -14.48
C GLU A 162 -6.15 -20.41 -12.99
N THR A 163 -5.82 -21.45 -12.22
CA THR A 163 -6.03 -21.46 -10.76
C THR A 163 -5.14 -20.45 -10.04
N GLU A 164 -3.89 -20.26 -10.48
CA GLU A 164 -2.97 -19.30 -9.88
C GLU A 164 -3.34 -17.87 -10.26
N LYS A 165 -3.74 -17.62 -11.51
CA LYS A 165 -4.28 -16.33 -11.95
C LYS A 165 -5.51 -15.94 -11.11
N ALA A 166 -6.43 -16.87 -10.91
CA ALA A 166 -7.60 -16.64 -10.07
C ALA A 166 -7.22 -16.29 -8.61
N ALA A 167 -6.25 -17.00 -8.03
CA ALA A 167 -5.76 -16.73 -6.69
C ALA A 167 -5.10 -15.34 -6.58
N LEU A 168 -4.33 -14.94 -7.60
CA LEU A 168 -3.70 -13.63 -7.70
C LEU A 168 -4.75 -12.50 -7.79
N LEU A 169 -5.73 -12.63 -8.70
CA LEU A 169 -6.84 -11.70 -8.86
C LEU A 169 -7.64 -11.53 -7.57
N TYR A 170 -7.97 -12.65 -6.91
CA TYR A 170 -8.70 -12.65 -5.65
C TYR A 170 -7.91 -11.95 -4.54
N ALA A 171 -6.62 -12.28 -4.37
CA ALA A 171 -5.77 -11.66 -3.36
C ALA A 171 -5.61 -10.15 -3.59
N ALA A 172 -5.49 -9.69 -4.83
CA ALA A 172 -5.46 -8.27 -5.15
C ALA A 172 -6.76 -7.56 -4.76
N ASN A 173 -7.91 -8.13 -5.11
CA ASN A 173 -9.20 -7.55 -4.73
C ASN A 173 -9.40 -7.55 -3.20
N ASP A 174 -9.07 -8.66 -2.53
CA ASP A 174 -9.23 -8.76 -1.08
C ASP A 174 -8.26 -7.85 -0.33
N THR A 175 -7.09 -7.54 -0.90
CA THR A 175 -6.18 -6.51 -0.36
C THR A 175 -6.85 -5.14 -0.32
N PHE A 176 -7.51 -4.71 -1.41
CA PHE A 176 -8.30 -3.47 -1.40
C PHE A 176 -9.45 -3.51 -0.38
N VAL A 177 -10.22 -4.60 -0.35
CA VAL A 177 -11.39 -4.74 0.52
C VAL A 177 -11.01 -4.75 1.99
N SER A 178 -10.00 -5.54 2.36
CA SER A 178 -9.51 -5.61 3.74
C SER A 178 -8.88 -4.28 4.18
N PHE A 179 -8.16 -3.57 3.30
CA PHE A 179 -7.62 -2.25 3.64
C PHE A 179 -8.74 -1.23 3.85
N GLN A 180 -9.78 -1.27 3.02
CA GLN A 180 -10.96 -0.42 3.19
C GLN A 180 -11.65 -0.67 4.54
N LYS A 181 -11.85 -1.94 4.92
CA LYS A 181 -12.41 -2.34 6.22
C LYS A 181 -11.53 -1.87 7.38
N TRP A 182 -10.23 -2.01 7.25
CA TRP A 182 -9.25 -1.55 8.24
C TRP A 182 -9.37 -0.06 8.51
N ILE A 183 -9.37 0.77 7.45
CA ILE A 183 -9.56 2.21 7.56
C ILE A 183 -10.91 2.51 8.22
N ALA A 184 -12.01 1.91 7.74
CA ALA A 184 -13.34 2.17 8.28
C ALA A 184 -13.47 1.85 9.79
N ALA A 185 -12.77 0.82 10.28
CA ALA A 185 -12.79 0.44 11.69
C ALA A 185 -11.98 1.38 12.61
N HIS A 186 -11.13 2.23 12.04
CA HIS A 186 -10.19 3.09 12.77
C HIS A 186 -10.33 4.58 12.47
N ASP A 187 -11.09 4.95 11.43
CA ASP A 187 -11.44 6.34 11.08
C ASP A 187 -12.60 6.89 11.96
N ALA A 188 -13.35 6.01 12.63
CA ALA A 188 -14.51 6.36 13.47
C ALA A 188 -14.17 6.72 14.93
N ARG A 189 -12.94 7.18 15.23
CA ARG A 189 -12.50 7.49 16.60
C ARG A 189 -11.93 8.90 16.72
#